data_AF-A0A6C0JBS8-F1
#
_entry.id   AF-A0A6C0JBS8-F1
#
_cell.length_a   1.000
_cell.length_b   1.000
_cell.length_c   1.000
_cell.angle_alpha   90.00
_cell.angle_beta   90.00
_cell.angle_gamma   90.00
#
_symmetry.space_group_name_H-M   'P 1'
#
loop_
_entity.id
_entity.type
_entity.pdbx_description
1 polymer ?
#
loop_
_entity_poly.entity_id
_entity_poly.type
_entity_poly.pdbx_seq_one_letter_code
_entity_poly.pdbx_strand_id
1 'polypeptide(L)'
;MGYWETSSGERYMVNIDQRLIRAMKDAGARFCWFKDNPGIDDETNEIFYEEKEYDGEKSSVLREGITVTAENGENITGYISHWVTNANNKTAGTNIKNWFIFQPGTYPTSYIISDNP
;
A
#
# COMPACT_ATOMS: atom_id res chain seq x y z
N MET A 1 16.09 -2.32 -3.81
CA MET A 1 14.86 -2.36 -4.63
C MET A 1 14.53 -3.80 -4.95
N GLY A 2 13.25 -4.14 -4.91
CA GLY A 2 12.75 -5.50 -5.13
C GLY A 2 11.59 -5.47 -6.10
N TYR A 3 11.11 -6.64 -6.48
CA TYR A 3 9.97 -6.80 -7.37
C TYR A 3 8.76 -7.34 -6.61
N TRP A 4 7.64 -6.66 -6.77
CA TRP A 4 6.33 -7.17 -6.44
C TRP A 4 5.76 -7.90 -7.65
N GLU A 5 5.67 -9.23 -7.55
CA GLU A 5 4.94 -10.05 -8.51
C GLU A 5 3.46 -10.14 -8.12
N THR A 6 2.53 -9.80 -9.01
CA THR A 6 1.09 -9.93 -8.76
C THR A 6 0.63 -11.38 -8.93
N SER A 7 -0.62 -11.65 -8.54
CA SER A 7 -1.23 -12.96 -8.75
C SER A 7 -1.40 -13.32 -10.24
N SER A 8 -1.50 -12.30 -11.10
CA SER A 8 -1.54 -12.42 -12.56
C SER A 8 -0.18 -12.68 -13.20
N GLY A 9 0.92 -12.68 -12.42
CA GLY A 9 2.29 -12.90 -12.91
C GLY A 9 3.01 -11.64 -13.41
N GLU A 10 2.35 -10.48 -13.33
CA GLU A 10 2.96 -9.20 -13.65
C GLU A 10 3.99 -8.80 -12.58
N ARG A 11 5.09 -8.17 -13.00
CA ARG A 11 6.20 -7.83 -12.11
C ARG A 11 6.45 -6.32 -12.08
N TYR A 12 6.34 -5.76 -10.89
CA TYR A 12 6.47 -4.33 -10.62
C TYR A 12 7.69 -4.07 -9.74
N MET A 13 8.60 -3.22 -10.18
CA MET A 13 9.74 -2.80 -9.37
C MET A 13 9.28 -1.82 -8.29
N VAL A 14 9.59 -2.08 -7.02
CA VAL A 14 9.21 -1.23 -5.89
C VAL A 14 10.44 -0.89 -5.04
N ASN A 15 10.39 0.26 -4.37
CA ASN A 15 11.50 0.71 -3.52
C ASN A 15 11.46 0.07 -2.12
N ILE A 16 11.34 -1.26 -2.10
CA ILE A 16 11.31 -2.10 -0.89
C ILE A 16 12.29 -3.26 -1.13
N ASP A 17 12.99 -3.70 -0.09
CA ASP A 17 13.86 -4.88 -0.17
C ASP A 17 13.05 -6.15 -0.52
N GLN A 18 13.61 -7.04 -1.35
CA GLN A 18 12.90 -8.23 -1.81
C GLN A 18 12.49 -9.16 -0.65
N ARG A 19 13.27 -9.23 0.43
CA ARG A 19 12.94 -10.05 1.61
C ARG A 19 11.75 -9.45 2.36
N LEU A 20 11.73 -8.12 2.51
CA LEU A 20 10.60 -7.41 3.11
C LEU A 20 9.33 -7.56 2.26
N ILE A 21 9.44 -7.51 0.92
CA ILE A 21 8.30 -7.80 0.03
C ILE A 21 7.72 -9.20 0.29
N ARG A 22 8.57 -10.22 0.48
CA ARG A 22 8.12 -11.58 0.80
C ARG A 22 7.38 -11.62 2.14
N ALA A 23 7.97 -11.05 3.19
CA ALA A 23 7.35 -11.00 4.51
C ALA A 23 6.01 -10.23 4.49
N MET A 24 5.92 -9.13 3.74
CA MET A 24 4.67 -8.39 3.55
C MET A 24 3.61 -9.27 2.88
N LYS A 25 3.95 -9.98 1.80
CA LYS A 25 3.04 -10.88 1.10
C LYS A 25 2.58 -12.05 1.97
N ASP A 26 3.49 -12.67 2.72
CA ASP A 26 3.19 -13.77 3.63
C ASP A 26 2.23 -13.32 4.75
N ALA A 27 2.33 -12.06 5.18
CA ALA A 27 1.38 -11.42 6.09
C ALA A 27 0.07 -10.98 5.41
N GLY A 28 -0.10 -11.25 4.12
CA GLY A 28 -1.33 -10.96 3.37
C GLY A 28 -1.38 -9.59 2.69
N ALA A 29 -0.27 -8.84 2.64
CA ALA A 29 -0.26 -7.57 1.93
C ALA A 29 -0.57 -7.75 0.43
N ARG A 30 -1.23 -6.76 -0.17
CA ARG A 30 -1.58 -6.74 -1.59
C ARG A 30 -1.06 -5.50 -2.28
N PHE A 31 -0.89 -5.63 -3.59
CA PHE A 31 -0.62 -4.50 -4.48
C PHE A 31 -1.94 -4.10 -5.15
N CYS A 32 -2.33 -2.85 -4.97
CA CYS A 32 -3.65 -2.35 -5.31
C CYS A 32 -3.53 -1.14 -6.25
N TRP A 33 -4.51 -1.01 -7.14
CA TRP A 33 -4.64 0.13 -8.05
C TRP A 33 -5.60 1.16 -7.47
N PHE A 34 -5.23 2.44 -7.52
CA PHE A 34 -6.14 3.55 -7.23
C PHE A 34 -7.41 3.53 -8.07
N LYS A 35 -7.32 3.14 -9.34
CA LYS A 35 -8.48 3.10 -10.24
C LYS A 35 -9.58 2.16 -9.74
N ASP A 36 -9.19 1.07 -9.09
CA ASP A 36 -10.11 0.09 -8.51
C ASP A 36 -10.64 0.53 -7.13
N ASN A 37 -10.11 1.65 -6.61
CA ASN A 37 -10.38 2.22 -5.30
C ASN A 37 -10.60 3.75 -5.42
N PRO A 38 -11.67 4.18 -6.12
CA PRO A 38 -11.86 5.58 -6.47
C PRO A 38 -11.93 6.47 -5.22
N GLY A 39 -11.15 7.56 -5.22
CA GLY A 39 -11.12 8.56 -4.14
C GLY A 39 -10.07 8.31 -3.06
N ILE A 40 -9.26 7.23 -3.15
CA ILE A 40 -8.15 7.00 -2.22
C ILE A 40 -6.95 7.94 -2.47
N ASP A 41 -6.90 8.59 -3.63
CA ASP A 41 -6.01 9.71 -3.97
C ASP A 41 -6.57 11.08 -3.58
N ASP A 42 -7.82 11.14 -3.11
CA ASP A 42 -8.47 12.37 -2.67
C ASP A 42 -8.39 12.50 -1.15
N GLU A 43 -7.51 13.38 -0.67
CA GLU A 43 -7.29 13.62 0.76
C GLU A 43 -8.50 14.24 1.47
N THR A 44 -9.52 14.69 0.73
CA THR A 44 -10.80 15.16 1.29
C THR A 44 -11.83 14.04 1.44
N ASN A 45 -11.54 12.83 0.96
CA ASN A 45 -12.46 11.71 1.02
C ASN A 45 -12.51 11.11 2.43
N GLU A 46 -13.63 11.33 3.11
CA GLU A 46 -13.89 10.84 4.49
C GLU A 46 -13.97 9.31 4.62
N ILE A 47 -13.97 8.55 3.51
CA ILE A 47 -13.87 7.09 3.55
C ILE A 47 -12.43 6.68 3.87
N PHE A 48 -11.47 7.29 3.19
CA PHE A 48 -10.06 6.88 3.19
C PHE A 48 -9.19 7.74 4.09
N TYR A 49 -9.62 8.95 4.41
CA TYR A 49 -8.90 9.89 5.24
C TYR A 49 -9.71 10.23 6.50
N GLU A 50 -8.98 10.54 7.57
CA GLU A 50 -9.49 11.05 8.82
C GLU A 50 -8.64 12.25 9.27
N GLU A 51 -9.27 13.18 9.97
CA GLU A 51 -8.57 14.34 10.53
C GLU A 51 -7.91 13.94 11.86
N LYS A 52 -6.60 14.17 11.98
CA LYS A 52 -5.86 14.08 13.24
C LYS A 52 -5.28 15.44 13.60
N GLU A 53 -5.46 15.82 14.85
CA GLU A 53 -4.88 17.02 15.42
C GLU A 53 -3.54 16.69 16.09
N TYR A 54 -2.48 17.37 15.66
CA TYR A 54 -1.15 17.28 16.25
C TYR A 54 -0.72 18.70 16.62
N ASP A 55 -0.42 18.94 17.90
CA ASP A 55 0.02 20.25 18.42
C ASP A 55 -0.88 21.44 18.03
N GLY A 56 -2.19 21.22 17.89
CA GLY A 56 -3.17 22.24 17.51
C GLY A 56 -3.34 22.44 16.00
N GLU A 57 -2.59 21.70 15.17
CA GLU A 57 -2.75 21.68 13.72
C GLU A 57 -3.54 20.43 13.28
N LYS A 58 -4.57 20.66 12.47
CA LYS A 58 -5.37 19.59 11.85
C LYS A 58 -4.69 19.09 10.59
N SER A 59 -4.51 17.79 10.50
CA SER A 59 -3.91 17.11 9.35
C SER A 59 -4.81 15.97 8.89
N SER A 60 -5.03 15.85 7.58
CA SER A 60 -5.68 14.66 7.02
C SER A 60 -4.66 13.53 6.94
N VAL A 61 -4.97 12.41 7.58
CA VAL A 61 -4.18 11.19 7.52
C VAL A 61 -5.03 10.06 6.95
N LEU A 62 -4.39 9.04 6.39
CA LEU A 62 -5.10 7.84 5.96
C LEU A 62 -5.72 7.12 7.16
N ARG A 63 -6.98 6.74 7.00
CA ARG A 63 -7.71 5.92 7.96
C ARG A 63 -7.22 4.47 7.91
N GLU A 64 -7.17 3.85 9.08
CA GLU A 64 -6.97 2.40 9.23
C GLU A 64 -8.31 1.65 9.27
N GLY A 65 -8.31 0.38 8.87
CA GLY A 65 -9.55 -0.43 8.82
C GLY A 65 -10.47 -0.08 7.65
N ILE A 66 -9.93 0.55 6.60
CA ILE A 66 -10.63 0.78 5.34
C ILE A 66 -10.64 -0.50 4.51
N THR A 67 -11.64 -0.67 3.65
CA THR A 67 -11.73 -1.80 2.72
C THR A 67 -11.38 -1.34 1.32
N VAL A 68 -10.47 -2.04 0.66
CA VAL A 68 -10.05 -1.78 -0.72
C VAL A 68 -10.17 -3.04 -1.57
N THR A 69 -10.34 -2.86 -2.88
CA THR A 69 -10.29 -3.90 -3.90
C THR A 69 -8.83 -4.07 -4.36
N ALA A 70 -8.29 -5.28 -4.23
CA ALA A 70 -6.97 -5.64 -4.74
C ALA A 70 -7.00 -5.90 -6.25
N GLU A 71 -5.82 -5.98 -6.89
CA GLU A 71 -5.68 -6.21 -8.34
C GLU A 71 -6.39 -7.48 -8.84
N ASN A 72 -6.47 -8.52 -8.01
CA ASN A 72 -7.16 -9.76 -8.31
C ASN A 72 -8.69 -9.72 -8.05
N GLY A 73 -9.23 -8.56 -7.66
CA GLY A 73 -10.64 -8.38 -7.30
C GLY A 73 -11.00 -8.79 -5.87
N GLU A 74 -10.05 -9.23 -5.04
CA GLU A 74 -10.32 -9.53 -3.63
C GLU A 74 -10.51 -8.24 -2.82
N ASN A 75 -11.50 -8.21 -1.93
CA ASN A 75 -11.66 -7.13 -0.96
C ASN A 75 -10.87 -7.41 0.31
N ILE A 76 -10.11 -6.42 0.78
CA ILE A 76 -9.26 -6.54 1.96
C ILE A 76 -9.42 -5.32 2.84
N THR A 77 -9.55 -5.55 4.14
CA THR A 77 -9.65 -4.50 5.15
C THR A 77 -8.32 -4.32 5.88
N GLY A 78 -7.87 -3.06 6.02
CA GLY A 78 -6.58 -2.76 6.60
C GLY A 78 -6.14 -1.32 6.39
N TYR A 79 -4.87 -1.10 6.06
CA TYR A 79 -4.29 0.23 5.86
C TYR A 79 -3.29 0.29 4.70
N ILE A 80 -3.05 1.50 4.18
CA ILE A 80 -2.04 1.73 3.14
C ILE A 80 -0.66 1.85 3.78
N SER A 81 0.25 0.97 3.40
CA SER A 81 1.61 0.91 3.96
C SER A 81 2.67 1.57 3.08
N HIS A 82 2.42 1.67 1.77
CA HIS A 82 3.40 2.21 0.83
C HIS A 82 2.75 2.76 -0.44
N TRP A 83 3.15 3.95 -0.85
CA TRP A 83 2.75 4.53 -2.13
C TRP A 83 3.72 4.12 -3.23
N VAL A 84 3.19 3.76 -4.40
CA VAL A 84 3.99 3.36 -5.56
C VAL A 84 3.66 4.22 -6.77
N THR A 85 4.69 4.83 -7.34
CA THR A 85 4.57 5.58 -8.60
C THR A 85 4.89 4.69 -9.78
N ASN A 86 4.12 4.85 -10.85
CA ASN A 86 4.40 4.18 -12.12
C ASN A 86 5.44 4.97 -12.94
N ALA A 87 6.66 5.10 -12.42
CA ALA A 87 7.74 5.70 -13.19
C ALA A 87 8.04 4.85 -14.43
N ASN A 88 7.99 5.46 -15.62
CA ASN A 88 8.32 4.84 -16.91
C ASN A 88 7.64 3.50 -17.21
N ASN A 89 6.38 3.31 -16.77
CA ASN A 89 5.59 2.08 -16.95
C ASN A 89 6.21 0.80 -16.36
N LYS A 90 7.13 0.90 -15.37
CA LYS A 90 7.83 -0.27 -14.77
C LYS A 90 8.02 -0.19 -13.24
N THR A 91 7.38 0.82 -12.63
CA THR A 91 7.30 1.23 -11.21
C THR A 91 8.60 1.64 -10.47
N ALA A 92 8.49 2.74 -9.71
CA ALA A 92 9.30 3.27 -8.59
C ALA A 92 8.72 4.65 -8.14
N GLY A 93 8.68 4.96 -6.83
CA GLY A 93 8.13 6.19 -6.16
C GLY A 93 9.08 7.40 -6.18
N THR A 94 8.71 8.68 -5.97
CA THR A 94 7.60 9.35 -5.25
C THR A 94 7.03 10.55 -6.05
N ASN A 95 5.72 10.83 -5.85
CA ASN A 95 4.87 11.99 -6.25
C ASN A 95 3.85 11.84 -7.38
N ILE A 96 3.66 10.67 -8.00
CA ILE A 96 2.46 10.40 -8.81
C ILE A 96 1.89 9.03 -8.43
N LYS A 97 0.78 9.01 -7.69
CA LYS A 97 0.28 7.85 -6.95
C LYS A 97 -0.65 7.00 -7.84
N ASN A 98 -0.11 6.01 -8.55
CA ASN A 98 -0.94 5.11 -9.37
C ASN A 98 -1.13 3.74 -8.74
N TRP A 99 -0.25 3.30 -7.84
CA TRP A 99 -0.38 2.02 -7.15
C TRP A 99 -0.06 2.19 -5.67
N PHE A 100 -0.50 1.25 -4.84
CA PHE A 100 -0.17 1.24 -3.43
C PHE A 100 -0.07 -0.18 -2.90
N ILE A 101 0.69 -0.35 -1.81
CA ILE A 101 0.74 -1.62 -1.07
C ILE A 101 -0.15 -1.49 0.16
N PHE A 102 -1.17 -2.34 0.21
CA PHE A 102 -2.15 -2.42 1.27
C PHE A 102 -1.81 -3.57 2.21
N GLN A 103 -1.85 -3.33 3.51
CA GLN A 103 -1.58 -4.32 4.55
C GLN A 103 -2.86 -4.62 5.33
N PRO A 104 -3.20 -5.90 5.55
CA PRO A 104 -4.32 -6.25 6.40
C PRO A 104 -4.02 -5.89 7.87
N GLY A 105 -5.06 -5.50 8.62
CA GLY A 105 -4.94 -5.16 10.04
C GLY A 105 -4.75 -3.66 10.30
N THR A 106 -3.98 -3.32 11.34
CA THR A 106 -3.75 -1.96 11.84
C THR A 106 -2.26 -1.64 11.87
N TYR A 107 -1.91 -0.36 11.76
CA TYR A 107 -0.51 0.09 11.74
C TYR A 107 0.04 0.22 13.18
N PRO A 108 1.36 -0.04 13.43
CA PRO A 108 2.35 -0.59 12.50
C PRO A 108 2.36 -2.12 12.47
N THR A 109 2.49 -2.70 11.27
CA THR A 109 2.80 -4.13 11.13
C THR A 109 4.29 -4.38 11.31
N SER A 110 4.63 -5.33 12.19
CA SER A 110 6.01 -5.78 12.39
C SER A 110 6.29 -7.04 11.58
N TYR A 111 7.42 -7.04 10.87
CA TYR A 111 7.87 -8.18 10.06
C TYR A 111 9.06 -8.86 10.71
N ILE A 112 8.99 -10.19 10.87
CA ILE A 112 10.17 -11.00 11.18
C ILE A 112 10.85 -11.31 9.86
N ILE A 113 11.95 -10.60 9.57
CA ILE A 113 12.81 -10.89 8.42
C ILE A 113 13.87 -11.86 8.91
N SER A 114 13.72 -13.15 8.65
CA SER A 114 14.77 -14.13 8.92
C SER A 114 15.83 -14.08 7.84
N ASP A 115 17.08 -13.86 8.24
CA ASP A 115 18.23 -14.13 7.39
C ASP A 115 18.51 -15.64 7.46
N ASN A 116 18.03 -16.39 6.47
CA ASN A 116 18.63 -17.70 6.23
C ASN A 116 19.90 -17.47 5.37
N PRO A 117 21.09 -17.84 5.88
CA PRO A 117 22.35 -17.76 5.13
C PRO A 117 22.39 -18.69 3.92
#